data_AF-A0A957X5N5-F1
#
_entry.id   AF-A0A957X5N5-F1
#
_cell.length_a   1.000
_cell.length_b   1.000
_cell.length_c   1.000
_cell.angle_alpha   90.00
_cell.angle_beta   90.00
_cell.angle_gamma   90.00
#
_symmetry.space_group_name_H-M   'P 1'
#
loop_
_entity.id
_entity.type
_entity.pdbx_description
1 polymer ?
#
loop_
_entity_poly.entity_id
_entity_poly.type
_entity_poly.pdbx_seq_one_letter_code
_entity_poly.pdbx_strand_id
1 'polypeptide(L)'
;MDALHTVHLAEPSIEYKEHNRWLRRDLTAVAVAVGVALLSWLLLTHTPATASTMPFVGVWVHLFLVIYVAGMFWLFAGALPTPWRTTTILLWLGLFFFAILTIRLKDTPFTVGGINGDARFYTTYVTKMAAYPGYGDMFYKDLPAFYPPLYYFVVGRVADWFAIEPFRVMKGALLVTVMALPLFTGWLWRRLVDERIAAAVALCMLVFPDWFKPNEWLALALFVPWWLHWVDNVTHYQPRGRVARWRWWLVGGLIGAIILQLYFFWLFVGGTTLGARIGWWLCCRRRDRVSRQRLMQSVLMLALTALLSAPFWVPYLFSMLGTTGAQPLQNRFFGASKIPLPLYFFEENWQSVVYLGGL
;
A
#
# COMPACT_ATOMS: atom_id res chain seq x y z
N MET A 1 69.64 14.78 27.89
CA MET A 1 68.78 13.62 28.17
C MET A 1 67.33 14.11 28.12
N ASP A 2 66.79 14.32 26.93
CA ASP A 2 65.36 14.58 26.74
C ASP A 2 64.99 14.15 25.31
N ALA A 3 64.50 12.91 25.19
CA ALA A 3 63.93 12.38 23.97
C ALA A 3 62.42 12.23 24.21
N LEU A 4 61.66 13.22 23.73
CA LEU A 4 60.21 13.21 23.68
C LEU A 4 59.75 12.10 22.71
N HIS A 5 59.22 11.02 23.26
CA HIS A 5 58.48 10.01 22.50
C HIS A 5 57.15 10.60 22.03
N THR A 6 57.11 11.07 20.79
CA THR A 6 55.87 11.36 20.07
C THR A 6 55.14 10.04 19.76
N VAL A 7 54.10 9.74 20.53
CA VAL A 7 53.14 8.67 20.26
C VAL A 7 52.34 9.08 19.02
N HIS A 8 52.65 8.47 17.87
CA HIS A 8 51.81 8.55 16.68
C HIS A 8 50.48 7.84 16.97
N LEU A 9 49.43 8.62 17.27
CA LEU A 9 48.05 8.13 17.30
C LEU A 9 47.71 7.63 15.90
N ALA A 10 47.55 6.31 15.77
CA ALA A 10 47.20 5.65 14.52
C ALA A 10 45.91 6.25 13.95
N GLU A 11 45.94 6.66 12.68
CA GLU A 11 44.74 7.15 12.01
C GLU A 11 43.66 6.05 12.00
N PRO A 12 42.40 6.37 12.35
CA PRO A 12 41.33 5.38 12.36
C PRO A 12 41.16 4.76 10.98
N SER A 13 41.10 3.43 10.95
CA SER A 13 40.99 2.62 9.74
C SER A 13 39.81 3.09 8.87
N ILE A 14 39.96 2.95 7.55
CA ILE A 14 38.96 3.39 6.54
C ILE A 14 37.57 2.80 6.86
N GLU A 15 37.52 1.57 7.37
CA GLU A 15 36.30 0.86 7.77
C GLU A 15 35.57 1.56 8.95
N TYR A 16 36.31 2.11 9.92
CA TYR A 16 35.74 2.88 11.02
C TYR A 16 35.15 4.23 10.55
N LYS A 17 35.80 4.88 9.57
CA LYS A 17 35.32 6.13 8.96
C LYS A 17 34.07 5.93 8.08
N GLU A 18 33.87 4.74 7.52
CA GLU A 18 32.64 4.40 6.80
C GLU A 18 31.50 4.03 7.76
N HIS A 19 31.76 3.24 8.80
CA HIS A 19 30.76 2.88 9.80
C HIS A 19 30.19 4.12 10.54
N ASN A 20 31.04 5.06 10.95
CA ASN A 20 30.61 6.31 11.58
C ASN A 20 29.82 7.24 10.63
N ARG A 21 30.07 7.13 9.31
CA ARG A 21 29.29 7.85 8.30
C ARG A 21 27.88 7.31 8.18
N TRP A 22 27.68 5.98 8.28
CA TRP A 22 26.36 5.38 8.30
C TRP A 22 25.56 5.79 9.55
N LEU A 23 26.18 5.68 10.74
CA LEU A 23 25.54 6.02 12.01
C LEU A 23 25.10 7.49 12.10
N ARG A 24 25.96 8.43 11.69
CA ARG A 24 25.59 9.86 11.65
C ARG A 24 24.47 10.16 10.66
N ARG A 25 24.34 9.37 9.59
CA ARG A 25 23.35 9.57 8.52
C ARG A 25 21.97 9.05 8.93
N ASP A 26 21.90 7.90 9.58
CA ASP A 26 20.65 7.36 10.14
C ASP A 26 20.06 8.29 11.21
N LEU A 27 20.91 8.91 12.03
CA LEU A 27 20.51 9.91 13.01
C LEU A 27 19.85 11.15 12.35
N THR A 28 20.32 11.59 11.18
CA THR A 28 19.67 12.69 10.43
C THR A 28 18.29 12.33 9.94
N ALA A 29 18.09 11.12 9.39
CA ALA A 29 16.78 10.68 8.91
C ALA A 29 15.78 10.55 10.08
N VAL A 30 16.23 10.00 11.22
CA VAL A 30 15.45 9.93 12.46
C VAL A 30 15.14 11.34 12.97
N ALA A 31 16.11 12.24 13.02
CA ALA A 31 15.90 13.62 13.46
C ALA A 31 14.90 14.37 12.58
N VAL A 32 14.93 14.18 11.26
CA VAL A 32 13.93 14.74 10.33
C VAL A 32 12.55 14.16 10.62
N ALA A 33 12.42 12.84 10.77
CA ALA A 33 11.14 12.22 11.09
C ALA A 33 10.56 12.71 12.43
N VAL A 34 11.40 12.82 13.47
CA VAL A 34 11.01 13.35 14.78
C VAL A 34 10.63 14.82 14.72
N GLY A 35 11.46 15.65 14.07
CA GLY A 35 11.20 17.09 13.93
C GLY A 35 9.88 17.37 13.21
N VAL A 36 9.57 16.56 12.20
CA VAL A 36 8.29 16.65 11.51
C VAL A 36 7.14 16.14 12.39
N ALA A 37 7.29 15.01 13.08
CA ALA A 37 6.24 14.52 13.97
C ALA A 37 5.88 15.58 15.04
N LEU A 38 6.89 16.26 15.58
CA LEU A 38 6.74 17.39 16.49
C LEU A 38 6.07 18.60 15.83
N LEU A 39 6.48 18.96 14.61
CA LEU A 39 5.86 20.07 13.86
C LEU A 39 4.38 19.79 13.56
N SER A 40 4.07 18.58 13.09
CA SER A 40 2.70 18.12 12.87
C SER A 40 1.90 18.17 14.18
N TRP A 41 2.45 17.67 15.29
CA TRP A 41 1.80 17.76 16.59
C TRP A 41 1.57 19.21 17.05
N LEU A 42 2.56 20.10 16.86
CA LEU A 42 2.47 21.51 17.23
C LEU A 42 1.42 22.25 16.40
N LEU A 43 1.41 22.04 15.08
CA LEU A 43 0.40 22.55 14.17
C LEU A 43 -0.99 22.06 14.60
N LEU A 44 -1.12 20.78 14.93
CA LEU A 44 -2.41 20.23 15.32
C LEU A 44 -2.93 20.75 16.65
N THR A 45 -2.04 21.00 17.60
CA THR A 45 -2.42 21.52 18.92
C THR A 45 -2.79 23.00 18.85
N HIS A 46 -2.11 23.80 18.02
CA HIS A 46 -2.24 25.26 18.03
C HIS A 46 -3.10 25.85 16.91
N THR A 47 -3.41 25.08 15.85
CA THR A 47 -4.29 25.57 14.79
C THR A 47 -5.72 25.75 15.33
N PRO A 48 -6.41 26.90 15.15
CA PRO A 48 -7.77 27.08 15.65
C PRO A 48 -8.77 26.08 15.03
N ALA A 49 -9.85 25.74 15.73
CA ALA A 49 -10.93 24.89 15.17
C ALA A 49 -11.56 25.50 13.91
N THR A 50 -11.55 26.83 13.79
CA THR A 50 -12.00 27.53 12.57
C THR A 50 -11.17 27.17 11.33
N ALA A 51 -9.97 26.60 11.47
CA ALA A 51 -9.15 26.16 10.36
C ALA A 51 -9.75 24.98 9.57
N SER A 52 -10.62 24.18 10.19
CA SER A 52 -11.25 23.01 9.55
C SER A 52 -12.53 23.38 8.79
N THR A 53 -13.03 24.61 8.96
CA THR A 53 -14.26 25.10 8.31
C THR A 53 -13.96 25.76 6.97
N MET A 54 -14.97 25.84 6.10
CA MET A 54 -14.87 26.67 4.89
C MET A 54 -14.98 28.15 5.28
N PRO A 55 -14.19 29.05 4.68
CA PRO A 55 -13.20 28.83 3.62
C PRO A 55 -11.77 28.51 4.13
N PHE A 56 -11.55 28.55 5.44
CA PHE A 56 -10.21 28.49 6.05
C PHE A 56 -9.45 27.20 5.75
N VAL A 57 -10.14 26.06 5.63
CA VAL A 57 -9.50 24.80 5.22
C VAL A 57 -8.79 24.93 3.89
N GLY A 58 -9.36 25.72 2.95
CA GLY A 58 -8.71 26.04 1.69
C GLY A 58 -7.42 26.82 1.90
N VAL A 59 -7.44 27.87 2.73
CA VAL A 59 -6.25 28.68 3.04
C VAL A 59 -5.13 27.82 3.62
N TRP A 60 -5.45 26.94 4.57
CA TRP A 60 -4.47 26.04 5.19
C TRP A 60 -3.90 25.00 4.20
N VAL A 61 -4.74 24.46 3.31
CA VAL A 61 -4.28 23.57 2.23
C VAL A 61 -3.29 24.30 1.31
N HIS A 62 -3.60 25.53 0.90
CA HIS A 62 -2.69 26.32 0.05
C HIS A 62 -1.39 26.66 0.78
N LEU A 63 -1.46 27.04 2.07
CA LEU A 63 -0.27 27.30 2.88
C LEU A 63 0.64 26.06 2.97
N PHE A 64 0.07 24.88 3.24
CA PHE A 64 0.84 23.64 3.24
C PHE A 64 1.41 23.28 1.89
N LEU A 65 0.68 23.57 0.80
CA LEU A 65 1.19 23.36 -0.55
C LEU A 65 2.39 24.26 -0.82
N VAL A 66 2.35 25.52 -0.39
CA VAL A 66 3.50 26.45 -0.48
C VAL A 66 4.68 25.93 0.33
N ILE A 67 4.47 25.50 1.58
CA ILE A 67 5.54 24.93 2.43
C ILE A 67 6.12 23.67 1.78
N TYR A 68 5.27 22.80 1.24
CA TYR A 68 5.68 21.59 0.55
C TYR A 68 6.54 21.92 -0.68
N VAL A 69 6.08 22.81 -1.56
CA VAL A 69 6.82 23.24 -2.75
C VAL A 69 8.15 23.92 -2.38
N ALA A 70 8.16 24.76 -1.35
CA ALA A 70 9.39 25.38 -0.85
C ALA A 70 10.38 24.34 -0.29
N GLY A 71 9.88 23.36 0.47
CA GLY A 71 10.66 22.23 0.96
C GLY A 71 11.23 21.38 -0.18
N MET A 72 10.42 21.09 -1.21
CA MET A 72 10.90 20.42 -2.43
C MET A 72 11.99 21.23 -3.12
N PHE A 73 11.78 22.53 -3.32
CA PHE A 73 12.75 23.40 -3.96
C PHE A 73 14.08 23.42 -3.20
N TRP A 74 14.04 23.52 -1.87
CA TRP A 74 15.24 23.43 -1.02
C TRP A 74 15.93 22.07 -1.13
N LEU A 75 15.17 20.96 -1.15
CA LEU A 75 15.72 19.61 -1.31
C LEU A 75 16.36 19.38 -2.69
N PHE A 76 15.78 19.97 -3.74
CA PHE A 76 16.32 19.90 -5.11
C PHE A 76 17.53 20.82 -5.31
N ALA A 77 17.51 22.02 -4.73
CA ALA A 77 18.60 22.99 -4.77
C ALA A 77 19.77 22.62 -3.84
N GLY A 78 19.51 21.82 -2.80
CA GLY A 78 20.51 21.43 -1.80
C GLY A 78 21.43 20.28 -2.23
N ALA A 79 22.59 20.18 -1.58
CA ALA A 79 23.65 19.20 -1.84
C ALA A 79 23.40 17.80 -1.25
N LEU A 80 22.14 17.39 -1.03
CA LEU A 80 21.84 16.05 -0.52
C LEU A 80 22.31 14.97 -1.51
N PRO A 81 23.03 13.93 -1.06
CA PRO A 81 23.37 12.80 -1.90
C PRO A 81 22.12 12.16 -2.50
N THR A 82 22.19 11.78 -3.78
CA THR A 82 21.10 11.21 -4.59
C THR A 82 20.23 10.16 -3.87
N PRO A 83 20.78 9.10 -3.23
CA PRO A 83 19.95 8.04 -2.66
C PRO A 83 19.05 8.47 -1.50
N TRP A 84 19.42 9.53 -0.78
CA TRP A 84 18.65 10.07 0.33
C TRP A 84 17.67 11.13 -0.12
N ARG A 85 17.99 11.88 -1.17
CA ARG A 85 17.11 12.90 -1.75
C ARG A 85 15.74 12.31 -2.08
N THR A 86 15.70 11.14 -2.73
CA THR A 86 14.46 10.44 -3.08
C THR A 86 13.65 10.07 -1.85
N THR A 87 14.26 9.38 -0.88
CA THR A 87 13.58 9.00 0.37
C THR A 87 13.05 10.22 1.12
N THR A 88 13.83 11.30 1.21
CA THR A 88 13.42 12.54 1.86
C THR A 88 12.25 13.22 1.13
N ILE A 89 12.25 13.23 -0.21
CA ILE A 89 11.11 13.73 -1.01
C ILE A 89 9.84 12.93 -0.71
N LEU A 90 9.94 11.60 -0.68
CA LEU A 90 8.80 10.72 -0.42
C LEU A 90 8.28 10.89 1.02
N LEU A 91 9.18 11.04 2.00
CA LEU A 91 8.81 11.37 3.37
C LEU A 91 8.05 12.70 3.40
N TRP A 92 8.63 13.76 2.81
CA TRP A 92 7.99 15.07 2.74
C TRP A 92 6.60 15.05 2.09
N LEU A 93 6.42 14.25 1.03
CA LEU A 93 5.12 14.07 0.39
C LEU A 93 4.11 13.36 1.30
N GLY A 94 4.52 12.30 1.99
CA GLY A 94 3.66 11.62 2.95
C GLY A 94 3.22 12.54 4.10
N LEU A 95 4.14 13.39 4.56
CA LEU A 95 3.89 14.34 5.63
C LEU A 95 2.96 15.48 5.20
N PHE A 96 3.09 15.93 3.96
CA PHE A 96 2.14 16.86 3.36
C PHE A 96 0.71 16.30 3.35
N PHE A 97 0.52 15.05 2.91
CA PHE A 97 -0.79 14.40 2.94
C PHE A 97 -1.33 14.23 4.36
N PHE A 98 -0.47 13.81 5.30
CA PHE A 98 -0.82 13.71 6.72
C PHE A 98 -1.31 15.05 7.26
N ALA A 99 -0.57 16.14 7.02
CA ALA A 99 -0.89 17.46 7.54
C ALA A 99 -2.22 18.00 7.01
N ILE A 100 -2.45 17.90 5.69
CA ILE A 100 -3.71 18.34 5.05
C ILE A 100 -4.89 17.58 5.61
N LEU A 101 -4.82 16.24 5.63
CA LEU A 101 -5.93 15.43 6.09
C LEU A 101 -6.17 15.62 7.59
N THR A 102 -5.13 15.87 8.37
CA THR A 102 -5.33 16.08 9.80
C THR A 102 -6.00 17.44 10.08
N ILE A 103 -5.68 18.52 9.36
CA ILE A 103 -6.45 19.77 9.45
C ILE A 103 -7.90 19.53 9.02
N ARG A 104 -8.11 18.82 7.90
CA ARG A 104 -9.45 18.55 7.39
C ARG A 104 -10.31 17.77 8.38
N LEU A 105 -9.70 16.86 9.12
CA LEU A 105 -10.38 15.97 10.07
C LEU A 105 -10.29 16.46 11.52
N LYS A 106 -9.67 17.61 11.81
CA LYS A 106 -9.30 18.02 13.17
C LYS A 106 -10.47 17.95 14.15
N ASP A 107 -11.58 18.57 13.80
CA ASP A 107 -12.73 18.77 14.70
C ASP A 107 -13.82 17.70 14.54
N THR A 108 -13.45 16.53 14.00
CA THR A 108 -14.31 15.35 13.94
C THR A 108 -13.60 14.12 14.51
N PRO A 109 -14.31 13.26 15.27
CA PRO A 109 -13.77 11.98 15.68
C PRO A 109 -13.79 10.94 14.54
N PHE A 110 -14.50 11.23 13.45
CA PHE A 110 -14.67 10.32 12.32
C PHE A 110 -13.56 10.47 11.26
N THR A 111 -13.38 9.42 10.47
CA THR A 111 -12.60 9.49 9.22
C THR A 111 -13.40 10.21 8.12
N VAL A 112 -12.79 10.35 6.95
CA VAL A 112 -13.42 10.97 5.79
C VAL A 112 -14.69 10.17 5.39
N GLY A 113 -15.80 10.88 5.16
CA GLY A 113 -17.11 10.25 4.87
C GLY A 113 -17.96 9.95 6.11
N GLY A 114 -17.42 10.12 7.32
CA GLY A 114 -18.18 9.95 8.55
C GLY A 114 -18.65 8.51 8.75
N ILE A 115 -19.96 8.33 8.89
CA ILE A 115 -20.65 7.02 8.97
C ILE A 115 -21.51 6.73 7.73
N ASN A 116 -21.30 7.48 6.65
CA ASN A 116 -22.08 7.36 5.41
C ASN A 116 -21.29 6.63 4.32
N GLY A 117 -22.00 6.10 3.32
CA GLY A 117 -21.39 5.41 2.17
C GLY A 117 -20.45 4.28 2.60
N ASP A 118 -19.28 4.21 1.95
CA ASP A 118 -18.25 3.18 2.23
C ASP A 118 -17.63 3.32 3.62
N ALA A 119 -17.68 4.50 4.25
CA ALA A 119 -17.17 4.67 5.62
C ALA A 119 -17.98 3.85 6.64
N ARG A 120 -19.27 3.61 6.37
CA ARG A 120 -20.11 2.69 7.16
C ARG A 120 -19.60 1.26 7.07
N PHE A 121 -19.23 0.82 5.88
CA PHE A 121 -18.65 -0.50 5.64
C PHE A 121 -17.36 -0.65 6.45
N TYR A 122 -16.44 0.32 6.33
CA TYR A 122 -15.14 0.24 7.03
C TYR A 122 -15.29 0.22 8.55
N THR A 123 -16.13 1.11 9.09
CA THR A 123 -16.38 1.17 10.54
C THR A 123 -17.00 -0.12 11.05
N THR A 124 -17.93 -0.72 10.31
CA THR A 124 -18.56 -2.01 10.67
C THR A 124 -17.52 -3.12 10.69
N TYR A 125 -16.67 -3.18 9.66
CA TYR A 125 -15.62 -4.18 9.55
C TYR A 125 -14.59 -4.08 10.68
N VAL A 126 -14.09 -2.86 10.95
CA VAL A 126 -13.16 -2.61 12.06
C VAL A 126 -13.80 -2.89 13.42
N THR A 127 -15.09 -2.59 13.61
CA THR A 127 -15.81 -2.94 14.84
C THR A 127 -15.84 -4.45 15.05
N LYS A 128 -16.18 -5.22 14.00
CA LYS A 128 -16.15 -6.70 14.04
C LYS A 128 -14.74 -7.20 14.36
N MET A 129 -13.74 -6.65 13.69
CA MET A 129 -12.33 -7.00 13.84
C MET A 129 -11.68 -6.46 15.12
N ALA A 130 -12.34 -5.60 15.89
CA ALA A 130 -11.93 -5.27 17.24
C ALA A 130 -12.47 -6.34 18.20
N ALA A 131 -13.78 -6.64 18.11
CA ALA A 131 -14.46 -7.57 18.99
C ALA A 131 -14.04 -9.05 18.81
N TYR A 132 -13.70 -9.48 17.59
CA TYR A 132 -13.49 -10.91 17.29
C TYR A 132 -12.13 -11.23 16.64
N PRO A 133 -11.36 -12.12 17.29
CA PRO A 133 -10.29 -12.99 16.86
C PRO A 133 -10.03 -13.46 15.43
N GLY A 134 -10.40 -12.85 14.30
CA GLY A 134 -10.11 -13.50 13.01
C GLY A 134 -10.87 -12.98 11.80
N TYR A 135 -10.67 -13.63 10.65
CA TYR A 135 -11.25 -13.25 9.36
C TYR A 135 -12.71 -13.70 9.20
N GLY A 136 -13.59 -13.14 10.02
CA GLY A 136 -15.05 -13.30 9.91
C GLY A 136 -15.71 -12.25 9.03
N ASP A 137 -16.91 -12.56 8.54
CA ASP A 137 -17.78 -11.60 7.87
C ASP A 137 -18.18 -10.46 8.82
N MET A 138 -18.28 -9.24 8.28
CA MET A 138 -18.58 -8.04 9.04
C MET A 138 -20.06 -7.92 9.47
N PHE A 139 -20.99 -8.60 8.80
CA PHE A 139 -22.43 -8.51 9.08
C PHE A 139 -23.00 -9.79 9.68
N TYR A 140 -22.57 -10.94 9.18
CA TYR A 140 -23.15 -12.22 9.52
C TYR A 140 -22.27 -12.95 10.55
N LYS A 141 -22.94 -13.62 11.49
CA LYS A 141 -22.27 -14.45 12.49
C LYS A 141 -21.81 -15.75 11.83
N ASP A 142 -20.65 -16.25 12.26
CA ASP A 142 -20.11 -17.57 11.89
C ASP A 142 -19.88 -17.79 10.38
N LEU A 143 -19.85 -16.72 9.58
CA LEU A 143 -19.47 -16.76 8.18
C LEU A 143 -18.04 -16.22 7.99
N PRO A 144 -17.26 -16.80 7.06
CA PRO A 144 -15.94 -16.28 6.73
C PRO A 144 -16.04 -14.96 5.98
N ALA A 145 -14.98 -14.15 6.07
CA ALA A 145 -14.85 -12.91 5.32
C ALA A 145 -14.92 -13.14 3.80
N PHE A 146 -15.86 -12.46 3.12
CA PHE A 146 -15.85 -12.35 1.66
C PHE A 146 -14.92 -11.24 1.17
N TYR A 147 -15.05 -10.05 1.76
CA TYR A 147 -14.23 -8.90 1.39
C TYR A 147 -12.83 -8.97 2.02
N PRO A 148 -11.76 -8.48 1.34
CA PRO A 148 -10.38 -8.53 1.82
C PRO A 148 -10.20 -7.96 3.25
N PRO A 149 -9.75 -8.77 4.23
CA PRO A 149 -9.86 -8.40 5.64
C PRO A 149 -8.64 -7.68 6.21
N LEU A 150 -7.46 -7.74 5.57
CA LEU A 150 -6.18 -7.45 6.25
C LEU A 150 -6.12 -6.04 6.82
N TYR A 151 -6.53 -5.03 6.05
CA TYR A 151 -6.53 -3.65 6.52
C TYR A 151 -7.39 -3.49 7.78
N TYR A 152 -8.63 -3.96 7.72
CA TYR A 152 -9.59 -3.84 8.81
C TYR A 152 -9.23 -4.70 10.01
N PHE A 153 -8.63 -5.87 9.78
CA PHE A 153 -8.12 -6.74 10.82
C PHE A 153 -7.03 -6.04 11.63
N VAL A 154 -6.02 -5.48 10.95
CA VAL A 154 -4.92 -4.75 11.62
C VAL A 154 -5.48 -3.55 12.39
N VAL A 155 -6.33 -2.74 11.76
CA VAL A 155 -6.92 -1.55 12.40
C VAL A 155 -7.82 -1.92 13.57
N GLY A 156 -8.62 -2.98 13.45
CA GLY A 156 -9.48 -3.48 14.53
C GLY A 156 -8.69 -4.00 15.72
N ARG A 157 -7.59 -4.73 15.47
CA ARG A 157 -6.68 -5.19 16.54
C ARG A 157 -5.99 -4.02 17.24
N VAL A 158 -5.61 -2.97 16.52
CA VAL A 158 -5.11 -1.73 17.15
C VAL A 158 -6.20 -1.08 18.02
N ALA A 159 -7.45 -1.04 17.55
CA ALA A 159 -8.57 -0.52 18.36
C ALA A 159 -8.72 -1.31 19.67
N ASP A 160 -8.68 -2.63 19.59
CA ASP A 160 -8.76 -3.55 20.73
C ASP A 160 -7.60 -3.37 21.71
N TRP A 161 -6.34 -3.44 21.23
CA TRP A 161 -5.14 -3.33 22.07
C TRP A 161 -5.02 -2.01 22.82
N PHE A 162 -5.50 -0.91 22.24
CA PHE A 162 -5.42 0.42 22.83
C PHE A 162 -6.75 0.89 23.44
N ALA A 163 -7.78 0.03 23.48
CA ALA A 163 -9.13 0.36 23.94
C ALA A 163 -9.70 1.64 23.26
N ILE A 164 -9.45 1.80 21.96
CA ILE A 164 -9.94 2.92 21.16
C ILE A 164 -11.22 2.50 20.45
N GLU A 165 -12.25 3.35 20.51
CA GLU A 165 -13.50 3.12 19.77
C GLU A 165 -13.22 2.93 18.25
N PRO A 166 -13.78 1.88 17.61
CA PRO A 166 -13.50 1.54 16.20
C PRO A 166 -13.63 2.71 15.22
N PHE A 167 -14.64 3.57 15.37
CA PHE A 167 -14.84 4.72 14.48
C PHE A 167 -13.76 5.80 14.65
N ARG A 168 -13.13 5.90 15.83
CA ARG A 168 -12.04 6.85 16.11
C ARG A 168 -10.70 6.36 15.58
N VAL A 169 -10.40 5.06 15.73
CA VAL A 169 -9.13 4.52 15.23
C VAL A 169 -9.02 4.63 13.71
N MET A 170 -10.16 4.60 12.99
CA MET A 170 -10.21 4.77 11.53
C MET A 170 -9.58 6.08 11.04
N LYS A 171 -9.76 7.18 11.78
CA LYS A 171 -9.12 8.47 11.46
C LYS A 171 -7.59 8.34 11.53
N GLY A 172 -7.06 7.76 12.60
CA GLY A 172 -5.63 7.52 12.76
C GLY A 172 -5.07 6.56 11.70
N ALA A 173 -5.80 5.48 11.42
CA ALA A 173 -5.42 4.51 10.40
C ALA A 173 -5.32 5.14 9.00
N LEU A 174 -6.29 5.98 8.62
CA LEU A 174 -6.22 6.74 7.37
C LEU A 174 -4.97 7.61 7.33
N LEU A 175 -4.74 8.43 8.36
CA LEU A 175 -3.61 9.36 8.42
C LEU A 175 -2.25 8.65 8.32
N VAL A 176 -2.08 7.53 9.02
CA VAL A 176 -0.86 6.72 8.91
C VAL A 176 -0.72 6.10 7.52
N THR A 177 -1.82 5.63 6.93
CA THR A 177 -1.81 5.02 5.60
C THR A 177 -1.37 6.01 4.52
N VAL A 178 -1.97 7.20 4.48
CA VAL A 178 -1.62 8.25 3.49
C VAL A 178 -0.21 8.78 3.68
N MET A 179 0.29 8.81 4.92
CA MET A 179 1.68 9.17 5.20
C MET A 179 2.66 8.12 4.65
N ALA A 180 2.33 6.84 4.80
CA ALA A 180 3.20 5.74 4.35
C ALA A 180 3.11 5.49 2.83
N LEU A 181 2.02 5.88 2.19
CA LEU A 181 1.73 5.54 0.80
C LEU A 181 2.85 5.97 -0.18
N PRO A 182 3.37 7.21 -0.15
CA PRO A 182 4.46 7.61 -1.05
C PRO A 182 5.74 6.81 -0.85
N LEU A 183 6.05 6.43 0.40
CA LEU A 183 7.23 5.64 0.72
C LEU A 183 7.14 4.25 0.10
N PHE A 184 6.01 3.56 0.26
CA PHE A 184 5.79 2.25 -0.32
C PHE A 184 5.83 2.28 -1.84
N THR A 185 5.18 3.27 -2.46
CA THR A 185 5.22 3.48 -3.90
C THR A 185 6.65 3.68 -4.39
N GLY A 186 7.36 4.70 -3.87
CA GLY A 186 8.71 4.97 -4.34
C GLY A 186 9.69 3.81 -4.07
N TRP A 187 9.57 3.13 -2.93
CA TRP A 187 10.40 1.97 -2.61
C TRP A 187 10.20 0.79 -3.58
N LEU A 188 8.95 0.50 -3.97
CA LEU A 188 8.68 -0.55 -4.95
C LEU A 188 9.08 -0.13 -6.37
N TRP A 189 8.76 1.09 -6.79
CA TRP A 189 9.08 1.59 -8.14
C TRP A 189 10.60 1.67 -8.38
N ARG A 190 11.42 1.92 -7.36
CA ARG A 190 12.89 1.87 -7.45
C ARG A 190 13.45 0.49 -7.86
N ARG A 191 12.63 -0.57 -7.87
CA ARG A 191 13.02 -1.89 -8.39
C ARG A 191 12.87 -2.01 -9.91
N LEU A 192 12.16 -1.08 -10.53
CA LEU A 192 11.82 -1.09 -11.95
C LEU A 192 12.48 0.07 -12.70
N VAL A 193 12.54 1.23 -12.07
CA VAL A 193 12.99 2.49 -12.68
C VAL A 193 14.03 3.16 -11.79
N ASP A 194 14.71 4.18 -12.32
CA ASP A 194 15.61 5.01 -11.54
C ASP A 194 14.87 5.78 -10.43
N GLU A 195 15.65 6.33 -9.49
CA GLU A 195 15.09 6.99 -8.32
C GLU A 195 14.27 8.25 -8.64
N ARG A 196 14.59 8.97 -9.73
CA ARG A 196 13.88 10.19 -10.12
C ARG A 196 12.51 9.86 -10.66
N ILE A 197 12.43 8.83 -11.51
CA ILE A 197 11.15 8.34 -12.03
C ILE A 197 10.31 7.76 -10.90
N ALA A 198 10.90 7.00 -9.97
CA ALA A 198 10.17 6.49 -8.81
C ALA A 198 9.59 7.62 -7.92
N ALA A 199 10.34 8.70 -7.71
CA ALA A 199 9.85 9.89 -7.03
C ALA A 199 8.72 10.58 -7.82
N ALA A 200 8.88 10.74 -9.13
CA ALA A 200 7.87 11.34 -10.01
C ALA A 200 6.56 10.56 -9.98
N VAL A 201 6.61 9.23 -10.02
CA VAL A 201 5.42 8.38 -9.91
C VAL A 201 4.70 8.57 -8.58
N ALA A 202 5.43 8.69 -7.47
CA ALA A 202 4.82 8.99 -6.17
C ALA A 202 4.20 10.39 -6.14
N LEU A 203 4.83 11.39 -6.78
CA LEU A 203 4.30 12.75 -6.88
C LEU A 203 3.00 12.84 -7.66
N CYS A 204 2.74 11.93 -8.62
CA CYS A 204 1.46 11.87 -9.32
C CYS A 204 0.26 11.70 -8.39
N MET A 205 0.48 11.20 -7.16
CA MET A 205 -0.57 11.12 -6.14
C MET A 205 -1.17 12.48 -5.76
N LEU A 206 -0.42 13.59 -5.92
CA LEU A 206 -0.92 14.95 -5.66
C LEU A 206 -2.13 15.32 -6.52
N VAL A 207 -2.29 14.67 -7.68
CA VAL A 207 -3.35 14.96 -8.65
C VAL A 207 -4.62 14.16 -8.36
N PHE A 208 -4.57 13.18 -7.45
CA PHE A 208 -5.72 12.34 -7.13
C PHE A 208 -6.46 12.86 -5.87
N PRO A 209 -7.75 13.21 -5.96
CA PRO A 209 -8.48 13.84 -4.86
C PRO A 209 -9.13 12.85 -3.88
N ASP A 210 -9.32 11.59 -4.27
CA ASP A 210 -10.21 10.67 -3.56
C ASP A 210 -9.50 9.76 -2.54
N TRP A 211 -9.11 10.33 -1.40
CA TRP A 211 -8.41 9.60 -0.32
C TRP A 211 -9.30 8.76 0.59
N PHE A 212 -10.56 8.52 0.21
CA PHE A 212 -11.58 7.90 1.05
C PHE A 212 -11.41 6.38 1.23
N LYS A 213 -10.52 5.74 0.45
CA LYS A 213 -10.38 4.26 0.37
C LYS A 213 -8.94 3.78 0.62
N PRO A 214 -8.43 3.91 1.85
CA PRO A 214 -7.01 3.72 2.15
C PRO A 214 -6.48 2.33 1.77
N ASN A 215 -7.27 1.27 1.97
CA ASN A 215 -6.89 -0.10 1.60
C ASN A 215 -6.76 -0.29 0.08
N GLU A 216 -7.67 0.29 -0.71
CA GLU A 216 -7.67 0.18 -2.17
C GLU A 216 -6.48 0.94 -2.77
N TRP A 217 -6.18 2.13 -2.25
CA TRP A 217 -5.01 2.93 -2.62
C TRP A 217 -3.71 2.22 -2.27
N LEU A 218 -3.62 1.67 -1.05
CA LEU A 218 -2.45 0.91 -0.63
C LEU A 218 -2.24 -0.32 -1.53
N ALA A 219 -3.32 -1.05 -1.84
CA ALA A 219 -3.25 -2.17 -2.76
C ALA A 219 -2.78 -1.74 -4.16
N LEU A 220 -3.31 -0.65 -4.71
CA LEU A 220 -2.92 -0.13 -6.03
C LEU A 220 -1.45 0.30 -6.07
N ALA A 221 -1.02 1.07 -5.07
CA ALA A 221 0.35 1.55 -4.92
C ALA A 221 1.37 0.41 -4.88
N LEU A 222 0.99 -0.73 -4.30
CA LEU A 222 1.81 -1.92 -4.25
C LEU A 222 1.69 -2.77 -5.52
N PHE A 223 0.48 -2.90 -6.07
CA PHE A 223 0.13 -3.84 -7.13
C PHE A 223 0.93 -3.64 -8.40
N VAL A 224 0.91 -2.43 -8.98
CA VAL A 224 1.53 -2.18 -10.29
C VAL A 224 3.03 -2.53 -10.29
N PRO A 225 3.86 -1.95 -9.39
CA PRO A 225 5.28 -2.28 -9.39
C PRO A 225 5.56 -3.73 -8.95
N TRP A 226 4.70 -4.29 -8.08
CA TRP A 226 4.82 -5.70 -7.70
C TRP A 226 4.60 -6.64 -8.90
N TRP A 227 3.53 -6.41 -9.66
CA TRP A 227 3.17 -7.21 -10.82
C TRP A 227 4.29 -7.18 -11.85
N LEU A 228 4.76 -5.98 -12.22
CA LEU A 228 5.83 -5.82 -13.21
C LEU A 228 7.14 -6.49 -12.77
N HIS A 229 7.53 -6.35 -11.50
CA HIS A 229 8.82 -6.86 -11.02
C HIS A 229 8.80 -8.37 -10.72
N TRP A 230 7.77 -8.88 -10.04
CA TRP A 230 7.73 -10.27 -9.58
C TRP A 230 6.93 -11.20 -10.49
N VAL A 231 5.81 -10.73 -11.04
CA VAL A 231 4.94 -11.56 -11.89
C VAL A 231 5.46 -11.56 -13.33
N ASP A 232 5.67 -10.38 -13.92
CA ASP A 232 6.13 -10.23 -15.30
C ASP A 232 7.65 -10.31 -15.44
N ASN A 233 8.38 -9.95 -14.38
CA ASN A 233 9.85 -9.88 -14.35
C ASN A 233 10.43 -9.07 -15.53
N VAL A 234 9.87 -7.87 -15.77
CA VAL A 234 10.26 -7.00 -16.89
C VAL A 234 11.72 -6.55 -16.80
N THR A 235 12.29 -6.48 -15.61
CA THR A 235 13.71 -6.15 -15.39
C THR A 235 14.66 -7.32 -15.65
N HIS A 236 14.10 -8.51 -15.95
CA HIS A 236 14.86 -9.76 -16.15
C HIS A 236 15.80 -10.07 -14.99
N TYR A 237 15.36 -9.73 -13.77
CA TYR A 237 16.14 -9.93 -12.58
C TYR A 237 16.27 -11.43 -12.31
N GLN A 238 17.53 -11.88 -12.19
CA GLN A 238 17.85 -13.27 -11.85
C GLN A 238 18.69 -13.29 -10.58
N PRO A 239 18.11 -13.62 -9.41
CA PRO A 239 18.85 -13.70 -8.17
C PRO A 239 19.93 -14.80 -8.26
N ARG A 240 21.18 -14.42 -8.01
CA ARG A 240 22.33 -15.33 -7.98
C ARG A 240 22.44 -16.02 -6.63
N GLY A 241 22.53 -17.34 -6.64
CA GLY A 241 22.63 -18.16 -5.43
C GLY A 241 21.27 -18.58 -4.83
N ARG A 242 21.31 -19.67 -4.05
CA ARG A 242 20.11 -20.31 -3.48
C ARG A 242 19.35 -19.37 -2.54
N VAL A 243 20.06 -18.71 -1.61
CA VAL A 243 19.45 -17.84 -0.60
C VAL A 243 18.77 -16.61 -1.22
N ALA A 244 19.44 -15.93 -2.16
CA ALA A 244 18.87 -14.77 -2.84
C ALA A 244 17.61 -15.14 -3.64
N ARG A 245 17.60 -16.32 -4.26
CA ARG A 245 16.42 -16.83 -4.98
C ARG A 245 15.25 -17.06 -4.04
N TRP A 246 15.46 -17.76 -2.93
CA TRP A 246 14.40 -17.97 -1.92
C TRP A 246 13.85 -16.67 -1.37
N ARG A 247 14.72 -15.71 -1.04
CA ARG A 247 14.31 -14.38 -0.57
C ARG A 247 13.46 -13.64 -1.61
N TRP A 248 13.83 -13.71 -2.88
CA TRP A 248 13.07 -13.07 -3.96
C TRP A 248 11.65 -13.63 -4.08
N TRP A 249 11.51 -14.97 -4.05
CA TRP A 249 10.20 -15.63 -4.06
C TRP A 249 9.38 -15.30 -2.83
N LEU A 250 9.96 -15.41 -1.64
CA LEU A 250 9.26 -15.15 -0.39
C LEU A 250 8.76 -13.70 -0.30
N VAL A 251 9.62 -12.72 -0.61
CA VAL A 251 9.24 -11.30 -0.59
C VAL A 251 8.17 -11.02 -1.63
N GLY A 252 8.30 -11.56 -2.85
CA GLY A 252 7.29 -11.40 -3.90
C GLY A 252 5.95 -11.99 -3.51
N GLY A 253 5.94 -13.22 -3.00
CA GLY A 253 4.73 -13.91 -2.54
C GLY A 253 4.06 -13.21 -1.36
N LEU A 254 4.83 -12.71 -0.39
CA LEU A 254 4.29 -11.97 0.77
C LEU A 254 3.65 -10.65 0.35
N ILE A 255 4.31 -9.87 -0.53
CA ILE A 255 3.73 -8.62 -1.04
C ILE A 255 2.45 -8.92 -1.82
N GLY A 256 2.46 -9.95 -2.67
CA GLY A 256 1.26 -10.41 -3.39
C GLY A 256 0.13 -10.80 -2.44
N ALA A 257 0.43 -11.55 -1.38
CA ALA A 257 -0.55 -11.98 -0.40
C ALA A 257 -1.13 -10.81 0.41
N ILE A 258 -0.32 -9.79 0.69
CA ILE A 258 -0.76 -8.53 1.29
C ILE A 258 -1.71 -7.82 0.32
N ILE A 259 -1.33 -7.64 -0.95
CA ILE A 259 -2.19 -6.99 -1.97
C ILE A 259 -3.55 -7.69 -2.06
N LEU A 260 -3.55 -9.03 -2.18
CA LEU A 260 -4.78 -9.82 -2.27
C LEU A 260 -5.71 -9.58 -1.07
N GLN A 261 -5.15 -9.53 0.14
CA GLN A 261 -5.91 -9.30 1.37
C GLN A 261 -6.21 -7.83 1.68
N LEU A 262 -5.58 -6.87 0.97
CA LEU A 262 -5.94 -5.45 1.02
C LEU A 262 -7.08 -5.14 0.06
N TYR A 263 -6.96 -5.62 -1.19
CA TYR A 263 -7.94 -5.44 -2.25
C TYR A 263 -7.63 -6.33 -3.47
N PHE A 264 -8.34 -7.45 -3.64
CA PHE A 264 -8.05 -8.43 -4.70
C PHE A 264 -8.46 -7.96 -6.11
N PHE A 265 -9.29 -6.93 -6.28
CA PHE A 265 -9.82 -6.58 -7.62
C PHE A 265 -8.74 -6.16 -8.63
N TRP A 266 -7.61 -5.62 -8.17
CA TRP A 266 -6.48 -5.32 -9.04
C TRP A 266 -5.91 -6.58 -9.73
N LEU A 267 -6.07 -7.76 -9.12
CA LEU A 267 -5.67 -9.03 -9.72
C LEU A 267 -6.53 -9.41 -10.93
N PHE A 268 -7.75 -8.86 -11.11
CA PHE A 268 -8.49 -9.05 -12.36
C PHE A 268 -7.81 -8.32 -13.52
N VAL A 269 -7.32 -7.10 -13.30
CA VAL A 269 -6.52 -6.38 -14.29
C VAL A 269 -5.24 -7.15 -14.60
N GLY A 270 -4.55 -7.67 -13.58
CA GLY A 270 -3.42 -8.57 -13.79
C GLY A 270 -3.81 -9.82 -14.58
N GLY A 271 -4.93 -10.46 -14.23
CA GLY A 271 -5.46 -11.66 -14.87
C GLY A 271 -5.77 -11.45 -16.35
N THR A 272 -6.36 -10.32 -16.73
CA THR A 272 -6.61 -10.00 -18.15
C THR A 272 -5.30 -9.82 -18.92
N THR A 273 -4.28 -9.17 -18.33
CA THR A 273 -2.96 -9.06 -18.98
C THR A 273 -2.29 -10.43 -19.15
N LEU A 274 -2.38 -11.30 -18.13
CA LEU A 274 -1.85 -12.66 -18.19
C LEU A 274 -2.59 -13.50 -19.24
N GLY A 275 -3.92 -13.41 -19.28
CA GLY A 275 -4.77 -14.08 -20.28
C GLY A 275 -4.43 -13.64 -21.71
N ALA A 276 -4.30 -12.32 -21.94
CA ALA A 276 -3.88 -11.77 -23.22
C ALA A 276 -2.49 -12.28 -23.64
N ARG A 277 -1.54 -12.36 -22.69
CA ARG A 277 -0.20 -12.92 -22.94
C ARG A 277 -0.24 -14.40 -23.29
N ILE A 278 -1.05 -15.20 -22.59
CA ILE A 278 -1.26 -16.62 -22.90
C ILE A 278 -1.89 -16.78 -24.29
N GLY A 279 -2.93 -16.01 -24.60
CA GLY A 279 -3.59 -16.01 -25.91
C GLY A 279 -2.61 -15.67 -27.03
N TRP A 280 -1.83 -14.60 -26.86
CA TRP A 280 -0.78 -14.22 -27.81
C TRP A 280 0.27 -15.33 -28.00
N TRP A 281 0.71 -15.97 -26.92
CA TRP A 281 1.66 -17.08 -26.97
C TRP A 281 1.11 -18.29 -27.75
N LEU A 282 -0.18 -18.61 -27.56
CA LEU A 282 -0.86 -19.67 -28.29
C LEU A 282 -1.03 -19.34 -29.79
N CYS A 283 -1.45 -18.12 -30.12
CA CYS A 283 -1.72 -17.68 -31.49
C CYS A 283 -0.44 -17.53 -32.33
N CYS A 284 0.61 -16.92 -31.79
CA CYS A 284 1.81 -16.60 -32.55
C CYS A 284 2.80 -17.77 -32.69
N ARG A 285 2.48 -18.97 -32.17
CA ARG A 285 3.32 -20.18 -32.17
C ARG A 285 4.78 -19.95 -31.74
N ARG A 286 5.07 -18.89 -30.98
CA ARG A 286 6.40 -18.63 -30.40
C ARG A 286 6.61 -19.58 -29.22
N ARG A 287 7.01 -20.82 -29.54
CA ARG A 287 7.40 -21.86 -28.56
C ARG A 287 8.83 -21.67 -28.09
N ASP A 288 9.27 -20.44 -27.88
CA ASP A 288 10.59 -20.20 -27.33
C ASP A 288 10.61 -20.57 -25.84
N ARG A 289 11.70 -21.22 -25.41
CA ARG A 289 11.88 -21.70 -24.04
C ARG A 289 11.80 -20.56 -23.02
N VAL A 290 12.20 -19.36 -23.42
CA VAL A 290 12.22 -18.16 -22.57
C VAL A 290 10.80 -17.70 -22.25
N SER A 291 9.91 -17.59 -23.24
CA SER A 291 8.50 -17.25 -22.99
C SER A 291 7.80 -18.25 -22.08
N ARG A 292 8.03 -19.56 -22.28
CA ARG A 292 7.48 -20.60 -21.40
C ARG A 292 7.98 -20.46 -19.96
N GLN A 293 9.27 -20.20 -19.77
CA GLN A 293 9.85 -20.00 -18.44
C GLN A 293 9.27 -18.77 -17.74
N ARG A 294 9.08 -17.66 -18.47
CA ARG A 294 8.44 -16.45 -17.93
C ARG A 294 7.01 -16.70 -17.51
N LEU A 295 6.22 -17.39 -18.34
CA LEU A 295 4.84 -17.74 -17.98
C LEU A 295 4.80 -18.63 -16.73
N MET A 296 5.66 -19.64 -16.66
CA MET A 296 5.77 -20.51 -15.48
C MET A 296 6.15 -19.71 -14.23
N GLN A 297 7.08 -18.75 -14.34
CA GLN A 297 7.45 -17.87 -13.24
C GLN A 297 6.25 -17.05 -12.75
N SER A 298 5.47 -16.45 -13.66
CA SER A 298 4.25 -15.71 -13.31
C SER A 298 3.27 -16.62 -12.57
N VAL A 299 2.99 -17.82 -13.09
CA VAL A 299 2.08 -18.79 -12.47
C VAL A 299 2.56 -19.21 -11.10
N LEU A 300 3.85 -19.52 -10.93
CA LEU A 300 4.41 -19.91 -9.63
C LEU A 300 4.35 -18.76 -8.60
N MET A 301 4.54 -17.51 -9.04
CA MET A 301 4.47 -16.34 -8.15
C MET A 301 3.03 -16.11 -7.67
N LEU A 302 2.06 -16.25 -8.57
CA LEU A 302 0.65 -16.15 -8.25
C LEU A 302 0.18 -17.31 -7.38
N ALA A 303 0.66 -18.54 -7.64
CA ALA A 303 0.38 -19.70 -6.78
C ALA A 303 0.92 -19.50 -5.36
N LEU A 304 2.15 -18.98 -5.22
CA LEU A 304 2.72 -18.65 -3.91
C LEU A 304 1.92 -17.54 -3.21
N THR A 305 1.49 -16.52 -3.95
CA THR A 305 0.62 -15.44 -3.45
C THR A 305 -0.72 -15.98 -2.94
N ALA A 306 -1.35 -16.87 -3.71
CA ALA A 306 -2.59 -17.54 -3.32
C ALA A 306 -2.38 -18.41 -2.08
N LEU A 307 -1.29 -19.18 -2.03
CA LEU A 307 -0.96 -20.03 -0.88
C LEU A 307 -0.76 -19.20 0.40
N LEU A 308 0.01 -18.11 0.34
CA LEU A 308 0.28 -17.25 1.50
C LEU A 308 -0.94 -16.44 1.96
N SER A 309 -1.94 -16.26 1.10
CA SER A 309 -3.22 -15.63 1.43
C SER A 309 -4.34 -16.64 1.71
N ALA A 310 -4.03 -17.94 1.76
CA ALA A 310 -4.98 -19.01 2.05
C ALA A 310 -5.82 -18.79 3.32
N PRO A 311 -5.30 -18.25 4.43
CA PRO A 311 -6.11 -17.99 5.63
C PRO A 311 -7.35 -17.11 5.37
N PHE A 312 -7.31 -16.27 4.32
CA PHE A 312 -8.43 -15.44 3.91
C PHE A 312 -9.41 -16.19 2.99
N TRP A 313 -8.94 -16.69 1.84
CA TRP A 313 -9.86 -17.16 0.79
C TRP A 313 -10.29 -18.62 0.96
N VAL A 314 -9.50 -19.47 1.63
CA VAL A 314 -9.82 -20.90 1.78
C VAL A 314 -11.09 -21.12 2.63
N PRO A 315 -11.27 -20.47 3.81
CA PRO A 315 -12.51 -20.59 4.56
C PRO A 315 -13.74 -20.15 3.76
N TYR A 316 -13.59 -19.08 2.98
CA TYR A 316 -14.65 -18.60 2.08
C TYR A 316 -14.98 -19.62 1.00
N LEU A 317 -13.97 -20.23 0.35
CA LEU A 317 -14.19 -21.27 -0.65
C LEU A 317 -14.91 -22.48 -0.05
N PHE A 318 -14.52 -22.94 1.14
CA PHE A 318 -15.21 -24.04 1.82
C PHE A 318 -16.66 -23.68 2.16
N SER A 319 -16.92 -22.47 2.64
CA SER A 319 -18.28 -21.99 2.87
C SER A 319 -19.11 -21.97 1.58
N MET A 320 -18.54 -21.48 0.48
CA MET A 320 -19.21 -21.42 -0.81
C MET A 320 -19.54 -22.82 -1.36
N LEU A 321 -18.62 -23.77 -1.24
CA LEU A 321 -18.82 -25.16 -1.67
C LEU A 321 -19.80 -25.94 -0.78
N GLY A 322 -19.88 -25.60 0.52
CA GLY A 322 -20.78 -26.23 1.48
C GLY A 322 -22.21 -25.67 1.48
N THR A 323 -22.38 -24.40 1.11
CA THR A 323 -23.70 -23.79 0.85
C THR A 323 -24.12 -24.04 -0.61
N THR A 324 -25.39 -23.81 -0.98
CA THR A 324 -25.96 -24.10 -2.32
C THR A 324 -25.38 -23.25 -3.49
N GLY A 325 -24.08 -22.95 -3.48
CA GLY A 325 -23.36 -22.34 -4.59
C GLY A 325 -23.23 -20.80 -4.51
N ALA A 326 -23.31 -20.16 -5.68
CA ALA A 326 -22.89 -18.77 -5.94
C ALA A 326 -23.74 -17.65 -5.32
N GLN A 327 -24.61 -17.96 -4.34
CA GLN A 327 -25.36 -16.96 -3.57
C GLN A 327 -24.98 -16.95 -2.08
N PRO A 328 -23.68 -16.85 -1.72
CA PRO A 328 -23.31 -16.68 -0.33
C PRO A 328 -23.88 -15.36 0.20
N LEU A 329 -24.52 -15.39 1.37
CA LEU A 329 -25.05 -14.19 2.05
C LEU A 329 -23.98 -13.10 2.23
N GLN A 330 -22.71 -13.50 2.32
CA GLN A 330 -21.54 -12.65 2.41
C GLN A 330 -21.33 -11.76 1.16
N ASN A 331 -21.83 -12.18 0.00
CA ASN A 331 -21.74 -11.48 -1.28
C ASN A 331 -23.06 -10.77 -1.68
N ARG A 332 -23.95 -10.46 -0.73
CA ARG A 332 -25.26 -9.82 -1.01
C ARG A 332 -25.19 -8.48 -1.76
N PHE A 333 -24.01 -7.84 -1.77
CA PHE A 333 -23.79 -6.56 -2.44
C PHE A 333 -23.60 -6.71 -3.96
N PHE A 334 -23.26 -7.91 -4.42
CA PHE A 334 -23.11 -8.26 -5.83
C PHE A 334 -24.23 -9.24 -6.20
N GLY A 335 -25.43 -8.69 -6.41
CA GLY A 335 -26.58 -9.45 -6.90
C GLY A 335 -26.73 -9.34 -8.42
N ALA A 336 -27.49 -10.24 -9.03
CA ALA A 336 -27.75 -10.23 -10.47
C ALA A 336 -28.29 -8.87 -10.99
N SER A 337 -29.03 -8.14 -10.15
CA SER A 337 -29.54 -6.80 -10.46
C SER A 337 -28.48 -5.70 -10.52
N LYS A 338 -27.24 -5.97 -10.09
CA LYS A 338 -26.10 -5.04 -10.14
C LYS A 338 -25.16 -5.32 -11.32
N ILE A 339 -25.43 -6.39 -12.08
CA ILE A 339 -24.65 -6.85 -13.24
C ILE A 339 -25.41 -6.71 -14.57
N PRO A 340 -26.42 -5.83 -14.78
CA PRO A 340 -26.76 -5.50 -16.15
C PRO A 340 -25.62 -4.64 -16.69
N LEU A 341 -24.61 -5.27 -17.32
CA LEU A 341 -23.86 -4.57 -18.35
C LEU A 341 -24.86 -4.43 -19.50
N PRO A 342 -25.34 -3.21 -19.85
CA PRO A 342 -26.18 -3.02 -21.01
C PRO A 342 -25.31 -3.17 -22.27
N LEU A 343 -24.86 -4.40 -22.54
CA LEU A 343 -24.28 -4.78 -23.81
C LEU A 343 -25.47 -5.05 -24.72
N TYR A 344 -25.94 -4.00 -25.41
CA TYR A 344 -27.10 -4.00 -26.31
C TYR A 344 -27.06 -5.07 -27.43
N PHE A 345 -26.02 -5.93 -27.49
CA PHE A 345 -25.75 -6.87 -28.58
C PHE A 345 -25.37 -8.30 -28.14
N PHE A 346 -25.30 -8.61 -26.83
CA PHE A 346 -24.92 -9.95 -26.37
C PHE A 346 -25.95 -10.49 -25.38
N GLU A 347 -26.82 -11.38 -25.87
CA GLU A 347 -27.70 -12.18 -25.03
C GLU A 347 -26.86 -13.07 -24.10
N GLU A 348 -26.96 -12.77 -22.81
CA GLU A 348 -26.73 -13.59 -21.62
C GLU A 348 -25.98 -14.94 -21.80
N ASN A 349 -24.64 -14.90 -21.75
CA ASN A 349 -23.88 -16.14 -21.48
C ASN A 349 -22.50 -15.91 -20.80
N TRP A 350 -22.01 -14.67 -20.73
CA TRP A 350 -20.77 -14.33 -20.03
C TRP A 350 -20.95 -14.16 -18.51
N GLN A 351 -22.20 -14.06 -18.04
CA GLN A 351 -22.57 -13.78 -16.66
C GLN A 351 -22.00 -14.85 -15.69
N SER A 352 -22.01 -16.14 -16.07
CA SER A 352 -21.46 -17.23 -15.26
C SER A 352 -19.94 -17.14 -15.02
N VAL A 353 -19.19 -16.60 -15.97
CA VAL A 353 -17.74 -16.38 -15.84
C VAL A 353 -17.46 -15.21 -14.89
N VAL A 354 -18.31 -14.19 -14.91
CA VAL A 354 -18.25 -13.03 -14.00
C VAL A 354 -18.65 -13.41 -12.57
N TYR A 355 -19.66 -14.27 -12.41
CA TYR A 355 -20.03 -14.83 -11.10
C TYR A 355 -18.95 -15.73 -10.48
N LEU A 356 -18.20 -16.50 -11.28
CA LEU A 356 -17.04 -17.26 -10.81
C LEU A 356 -15.86 -16.37 -10.42
N GLY A 357 -15.78 -15.16 -10.98
CA GLY A 357 -14.80 -14.13 -10.63
C GLY A 357 -15.19 -13.28 -9.43
N GLY A 358 -16.43 -13.31 -8.93
CA GLY A 358 -16.86 -12.44 -7.83
C GLY A 358 -17.00 -10.96 -8.22
N LEU A 359 -17.38 -10.67 -9.47
CA LEU A 359 -17.79 -9.36 -9.95
C LEU A 359 -19.31 -9.27 -10.10
#